data_AF-A0A090SF29-F1
#
_entry.id   AF-A0A090SF29-F1
#
_cell.length_a   1.000
_cell.length_b   1.000
_cell.length_c   1.000
_cell.angle_alpha   90.00
_cell.angle_beta   90.00
_cell.angle_gamma   90.00
#
_symmetry.space_group_name_H-M   'P 1'
#
loop_
_entity.id
_entity.type
_entity.pdbx_description
1 polymer ?
#
loop_
_entity_poly.entity_id
_entity_poly.type
_entity_poly.pdbx_seq_one_letter_code
_entity_poly.pdbx_strand_id
1 'polypeptide(L)'
;MVVAGIILLGSGIGVATSTVNPFATGVASRFAEIQLGDGIVVRLVAFALLYLVTCVFIMRYAAKVKADPSQSLLSDITFTDQFSSEPQALPYTKQHKVTMTVFLEPLR
;
A
#
# COMPACT_ATOMS: atom_id res chain seq x y z
N MET A 1 11.67 -10.33 -1.49
CA MET A 1 11.54 -8.88 -1.23
C MET A 1 10.38 -8.18 -1.93
N VAL A 2 9.84 -8.67 -3.06
CA VAL A 2 8.71 -7.98 -3.74
C VAL A 2 7.48 -7.81 -2.84
N VAL A 3 6.92 -8.92 -2.32
CA VAL A 3 5.72 -8.90 -1.46
C VAL A 3 5.93 -8.05 -0.20
N ALA A 4 7.02 -8.31 0.53
CA ALA A 4 7.38 -7.53 1.71
C ALA A 4 7.56 -6.04 1.40
N GLY A 5 8.19 -5.70 0.27
CA GLY A 5 8.35 -4.32 -0.19
C GLY A 5 7.02 -3.63 -0.46
N ILE A 6 6.08 -4.31 -1.11
CA ILE A 6 4.72 -3.78 -1.35
C ILE A 6 4.03 -3.47 -0.03
N ILE A 7 4.07 -4.39 0.93
CA ILE A 7 3.39 -4.22 2.22
C ILE A 7 4.07 -3.13 3.05
N LEU A 8 5.38 -3.23 3.26
CA LEU A 8 6.12 -2.35 4.16
C LEU A 8 6.29 -0.94 3.59
N LEU A 9 6.76 -0.81 2.35
CA LEU A 9 6.97 0.50 1.74
C LEU A 9 5.63 1.12 1.33
N GLY A 10 4.69 0.32 0.80
CA GLY A 10 3.37 0.82 0.43
C GLY A 10 2.61 1.38 1.63
N SER A 11 2.57 0.65 2.75
CA SER A 11 1.93 1.15 3.97
C SER A 11 2.69 2.33 4.58
N GLY A 12 4.03 2.23 4.70
CA GLY A 12 4.85 3.28 5.30
C GLY A 12 4.77 4.61 4.55
N ILE A 13 4.99 4.59 3.22
CA ILE A 13 4.92 5.80 2.39
C ILE A 13 3.49 6.33 2.31
N GLY A 14 2.49 5.45 2.20
CA GLY A 14 1.08 5.87 2.18
C GLY A 14 0.66 6.60 3.46
N VAL A 15 1.12 6.14 4.62
CA VAL A 15 0.88 6.83 5.90
C VAL A 15 1.65 8.15 5.97
N ALA A 16 2.95 8.13 5.63
CA ALA A 16 3.82 9.30 5.74
C ALA A 16 3.42 10.45 4.80
N THR A 17 2.85 10.14 3.63
CA THR A 17 2.47 11.12 2.61
C THR A 17 0.97 11.34 2.52
N SER A 18 0.21 10.93 3.54
CA SER A 18 -1.24 11.09 3.50
C SER A 18 -1.67 12.56 3.48
N THR A 19 -2.54 12.90 2.53
CA THR A 19 -2.94 14.29 2.25
C THR A 19 -3.89 14.87 3.29
N VAL A 20 -4.78 14.05 3.84
CA VAL A 20 -5.89 14.47 4.73
C VAL A 20 -6.09 13.56 5.94
N ASN A 21 -5.05 12.84 6.38
CA ASN A 21 -5.13 11.94 7.54
C ASN A 21 -5.43 12.73 8.84
N PRO A 22 -6.56 12.48 9.53
CA PRO A 22 -6.93 13.24 10.73
C PRO A 22 -6.02 12.96 11.93
N PHE A 23 -5.37 11.79 11.98
CA PHE A 23 -4.49 11.37 13.08
C PHE A 23 -3.05 11.87 12.91
N ALA A 24 -2.61 12.13 11.68
CA ALA A 24 -1.27 12.63 11.38
C ALA A 24 -1.31 14.07 10.84
N THR A 25 -1.72 14.24 9.60
CA THR A 25 -1.74 15.52 8.88
C THR A 25 -2.68 16.55 9.53
N GLY A 26 -3.83 16.10 10.03
CA GLY A 26 -4.78 16.91 10.79
C GLY A 26 -4.16 17.46 12.06
N VAL A 27 -3.64 16.58 12.91
CA VAL A 27 -2.94 16.96 14.16
C VAL A 27 -1.77 17.91 13.87
N ALA A 28 -0.94 17.62 12.86
CA ALA A 28 0.17 18.49 12.48
C ALA A 28 -0.30 19.88 12.01
N SER A 29 -1.36 19.96 11.20
CA SER A 29 -1.93 21.23 10.74
C SER A 29 -2.47 22.06 11.91
N ARG A 30 -3.06 21.40 12.92
CA ARG A 30 -3.52 22.07 14.17
C ARG A 30 -2.37 22.66 14.96
N PHE A 31 -1.25 21.94 15.11
CA PHE A 31 -0.05 22.45 15.78
C PHE A 31 0.63 23.59 15.01
N ALA A 32 0.56 23.56 13.69
CA ALA A 32 1.10 24.60 12.83
C ALA A 32 0.13 25.79 12.62
N GLU A 33 -1.04 25.78 13.26
CA GLU A 33 -2.08 26.81 13.13
C GLU A 33 -2.53 27.10 11.68
N ILE A 34 -2.46 26.08 10.82
CA ILE A 34 -2.89 26.15 9.41
C ILE A 34 -4.13 25.28 9.17
N GLN A 35 -4.85 25.58 8.09
CA GLN A 35 -5.96 24.74 7.65
C GLN A 35 -5.42 23.43 7.04
N LEU A 36 -6.23 22.37 7.10
CA LEU A 36 -5.85 21.09 6.50
C LEU A 36 -5.61 21.20 4.99
N GLY A 37 -6.31 22.11 4.31
CA GLY A 37 -6.13 22.37 2.87
C GLY A 37 -4.84 23.13 2.55
N ASP A 38 -4.22 23.78 3.52
CA ASP A 38 -3.01 24.56 3.28
C ASP A 38 -1.84 23.62 2.94
N GLY A 39 -1.18 23.89 1.81
CA GLY A 39 -0.09 23.06 1.31
C GLY A 39 -0.53 21.73 0.66
N ILE A 40 -1.82 21.56 0.32
CA ILE A 40 -2.31 20.33 -0.32
C ILE A 40 -1.56 19.97 -1.60
N VAL A 41 -1.17 20.97 -2.39
CA VAL A 41 -0.39 20.78 -3.63
C VAL A 41 0.98 20.16 -3.32
N VAL A 42 1.67 20.66 -2.30
CA VAL A 42 2.97 20.11 -1.88
C VAL A 42 2.82 18.67 -1.39
N ARG A 43 1.76 18.37 -0.64
CA ARG A 43 1.46 17.01 -0.17
C ARG A 43 1.15 16.05 -1.32
N LEU A 44 0.38 16.49 -2.31
CA LEU A 44 0.09 15.72 -3.52
C LEU A 44 1.36 15.44 -4.33
N VAL A 45 2.24 16.43 -4.46
CA VAL A 45 3.54 16.26 -5.12
C VAL A 45 4.41 15.28 -4.33
N ALA A 46 4.51 15.41 -3.01
CA ALA A 46 5.27 14.49 -2.16
C ALA A 46 4.75 13.06 -2.24
N PHE A 47 3.41 12.88 -2.20
CA PHE A 47 2.75 11.59 -2.40
C PHE A 47 3.11 11.00 -3.76
N ALA A 48 2.91 11.75 -4.85
CA ALA A 48 3.17 11.26 -6.20
C ALA A 48 4.64 10.86 -6.40
N LEU A 49 5.58 11.69 -5.94
CA LEU A 49 7.01 11.41 -6.04
C LEU A 49 7.41 10.17 -5.26
N LEU A 50 7.04 10.09 -3.97
CA LEU A 50 7.43 8.96 -3.13
C LEU A 50 6.71 7.67 -3.53
N TYR A 51 5.47 7.76 -3.98
CA TYR A 51 4.74 6.63 -4.59
C TYR A 51 5.47 6.12 -5.83
N LEU A 52 5.82 6.99 -6.77
CA LEU A 52 6.53 6.61 -8.00
C LEU A 52 7.89 5.99 -7.70
N VAL A 53 8.67 6.59 -6.80
CA VAL A 53 9.97 6.05 -6.37
C VAL A 53 9.80 4.64 -5.78
N THR A 54 8.79 4.45 -4.92
CA THR A 54 8.50 3.15 -4.30
C THR A 54 8.10 2.11 -5.33
N CYS A 55 7.20 2.46 -6.24
CA CYS A 55 6.78 1.58 -7.34
C CYS A 55 7.97 1.20 -8.22
N VAL A 56 8.77 2.17 -8.66
CA VAL A 56 9.95 1.92 -9.50
C VAL A 56 10.95 1.03 -8.77
N PHE A 57 11.22 1.28 -7.48
CA PHE A 57 12.13 0.47 -6.68
C PHE A 57 11.68 -0.99 -6.61
N ILE A 58 10.40 -1.24 -6.26
CA ILE A 58 9.84 -2.59 -6.16
C ILE A 58 9.82 -3.27 -7.53
N MET A 59 9.34 -2.59 -8.56
CA MET A 59 9.20 -3.15 -9.91
C MET A 59 10.56 -3.47 -10.54
N ARG A 60 11.59 -2.65 -10.29
CA ARG A 60 12.96 -2.95 -10.73
C ARG A 60 13.49 -4.23 -10.08
N TYR A 61 13.27 -4.41 -8.78
CA TYR A 61 13.65 -5.65 -8.11
C TYR A 61 12.84 -6.85 -8.63
N ALA A 62 11.53 -6.69 -8.81
CA ALA A 62 10.66 -7.74 -9.34
C ALA A 62 11.07 -8.17 -10.76
N ALA A 63 11.38 -7.21 -11.64
CA ALA A 63 11.86 -7.49 -13.00
C ALA A 63 13.21 -8.22 -12.98
N LYS A 64 14.13 -7.80 -12.10
CA LYS A 64 15.43 -8.45 -11.93
C LYS A 64 15.28 -9.93 -11.52
N VAL A 65 14.47 -10.21 -10.50
CA VAL A 65 14.23 -11.58 -10.01
C VAL A 65 13.44 -12.42 -11.01
N LYS A 66 12.53 -11.80 -11.77
CA LYS A 66 11.79 -12.49 -12.83
C LYS A 66 12.71 -12.92 -13.98
N ALA A 67 13.72 -12.11 -14.31
CA ALA A 67 14.70 -12.41 -15.34
C ALA A 67 15.72 -13.46 -14.88
N ASP A 68 16.19 -13.36 -13.64
CA ASP A 68 17.13 -14.30 -13.03
C ASP A 68 16.73 -14.56 -11.56
N PRO A 69 16.12 -15.73 -11.27
CA PRO A 69 15.71 -16.09 -9.91
C PRO A 69 16.84 -16.14 -8.88
N SER A 70 18.09 -16.36 -9.32
CA SER A 70 19.26 -16.37 -8.42
C SER A 70 19.57 -14.98 -7.83
N GLN A 71 19.05 -13.92 -8.44
CA GLN A 71 19.17 -12.55 -7.93
C GLN A 71 18.20 -12.26 -6.77
N SER A 72 17.36 -13.22 -6.41
CA SER A 72 16.48 -13.08 -5.24
C SER A 72 17.31 -13.10 -3.97
N LEU A 73 17.05 -12.17 -3.05
CA LEU A 73 17.60 -12.19 -1.69
C LEU A 73 17.22 -13.44 -0.88
N LEU A 74 16.28 -14.24 -1.37
CA LEU A 74 15.82 -15.49 -0.77
C LEU A 74 16.08 -16.67 -1.72
N SER A 75 17.03 -16.56 -2.66
CA SER A 75 17.34 -17.59 -3.66
C SER A 75 17.69 -18.93 -3.01
N ASP A 76 18.33 -18.90 -1.85
CA ASP A 76 18.88 -20.07 -1.17
C ASP A 76 17.91 -20.66 -0.13
N ILE A 77 16.67 -20.18 -0.08
CA ILE A 77 15.66 -20.57 0.90
C ILE A 77 14.51 -21.29 0.20
N THR A 78 14.26 -22.52 0.62
CA THR A 78 13.08 -23.28 0.21
C THR A 78 11.95 -23.05 1.21
N PHE A 79 10.82 -22.54 0.73
CA PHE A 79 9.62 -22.37 1.54
C PHE A 79 8.77 -23.64 1.44
N THR A 80 8.44 -24.24 2.60
CA THR A 80 7.61 -25.47 2.71
C THR A 80 6.42 -25.25 3.66
N ASP A 81 6.12 -23.99 3.99
CA ASP A 81 5.00 -23.64 4.85
C ASP A 81 3.66 -23.61 4.08
N GLN A 82 2.56 -23.55 4.85
CA GLN A 82 1.20 -23.46 4.32
C GLN A 82 0.92 -22.19 3.49
N PHE A 83 1.77 -21.17 3.56
CA PHE A 83 1.63 -19.94 2.78
C PHE A 83 2.31 -20.05 1.41
N SER A 84 3.05 -21.14 1.18
CA SER A 84 3.73 -21.45 -0.07
C SER A 84 2.81 -22.17 -1.07
N SER A 85 1.69 -22.74 -0.61
CA SER A 85 0.64 -23.29 -1.47
C SER A 85 -0.19 -22.20 -2.14
N GLU A 86 -0.78 -22.50 -3.31
CA GLU A 86 -1.67 -21.56 -3.98
C GLU A 86 -2.77 -21.05 -3.04
N PRO A 87 -3.04 -19.73 -3.02
CA PRO A 87 -4.09 -19.19 -2.18
C PRO A 87 -5.43 -19.85 -2.54
N GLN A 88 -6.08 -20.48 -1.56
CA GLN A 88 -7.46 -20.95 -1.76
C GLN A 88 -8.36 -19.74 -1.98
N ALA A 89 -8.78 -19.53 -3.23
CA ALA A 89 -9.74 -18.50 -3.56
C ALA A 89 -11.08 -18.85 -2.92
N LEU A 90 -11.45 -18.12 -1.86
CA LEU A 90 -12.78 -18.27 -1.27
C LEU A 90 -13.83 -17.85 -2.32
N PRO A 91 -14.87 -18.68 -2.55
CA PRO A 91 -15.90 -18.34 -3.54
C PRO A 91 -16.61 -17.04 -3.15
N TYR A 92 -16.72 -16.11 -4.10
CA TYR A 92 -17.44 -14.86 -3.90
C TYR A 92 -18.95 -15.12 -3.85
N THR A 93 -19.47 -15.34 -2.65
CA THR A 93 -20.88 -15.72 -2.43
C THR A 93 -21.84 -14.54 -2.54
N LYS A 94 -23.14 -14.84 -2.61
CA LYS A 94 -24.21 -13.82 -2.57
C LYS A 94 -24.21 -13.04 -1.25
N GLN A 95 -23.74 -13.63 -0.15
CA GLN A 95 -23.64 -12.96 1.15
C GLN A 95 -22.64 -11.80 1.11
N HIS A 96 -21.47 -12.00 0.47
CA HIS A 96 -20.48 -10.92 0.31
C HIS A 96 -21.06 -9.73 -0.49
N LYS A 97 -21.83 -9.99 -1.54
CA LYS A 97 -22.51 -8.94 -2.32
C LYS A 97 -23.49 -8.11 -1.47
N VAL A 98 -24.26 -8.77 -0.61
CA VAL A 98 -25.20 -8.10 0.30
C VAL A 98 -24.47 -7.33 1.40
N THR A 99 -23.35 -7.84 1.93
CA THR A 99 -22.53 -7.07 2.88
C THR A 99 -21.97 -5.81 2.23
N MET A 100 -21.57 -5.85 0.96
CA MET A 100 -21.06 -4.67 0.26
C MET A 100 -22.12 -3.56 0.09
N THR A 101 -23.42 -3.89 0.01
CA THR A 101 -24.45 -2.86 -0.10
C THR A 101 -24.61 -2.02 1.16
N VAL A 102 -24.27 -2.57 2.35
CA VAL A 102 -24.26 -1.82 3.62
C VAL A 102 -23.25 -0.66 3.59
N PHE A 103 -22.14 -0.81 2.86
CA PHE A 103 -21.12 0.22 2.70
C PHE A 103 -21.40 1.18 1.54
N LEU A 104 -22.33 0.83 0.65
CA LEU A 104 -22.69 1.62 -0.54
C LEU A 104 -24.01 2.38 -0.35
N GLU A 105 -24.87 1.98 0.59
CA GLU A 105 -26.00 2.80 0.97
C GLU A 105 -25.49 4.10 1.58
N PRO A 106 -25.97 5.26 1.12
CA PRO A 106 -25.62 6.53 1.74
C PRO A 106 -26.17 6.50 3.17
N LEU A 107 -25.27 6.59 4.15
CA LEU A 107 -25.63 6.91 5.53
C LEU A 107 -26.50 8.18 5.48
N ARG A 108 -27.80 8.01 5.70
CA ARG A 108 -28.76 9.11 5.86
C ARG A 108 -28.52 9.82 7.18
#